data_AF-A0A950QVC1-F1
#
_entry.id   AF-A0A950QVC1-F1
#
_cell.length_a   1.000
_cell.length_b   1.000
_cell.length_c   1.000
_cell.angle_alpha   90.00
_cell.angle_beta   90.00
_cell.angle_gamma   90.00
#
_symmetry.space_group_name_H-M   'P 1'
#
loop_
_entity.id
_entity.type
_entity.pdbx_description
1 polymer ?
#
loop_
_entity_poly.entity_id
_entity_poly.type
_entity_poly.pdbx_seq_one_letter_code
_entity_poly.pdbx_strand_id
1 'polypeptide(L)'
;MLSKAWLEERRERVLEWLQRFHAQHPSAPGAPIASARLGFEPEIAAIVFENFAAVRLDGEVISLATHKPAFSAEEAQLLGKIESAFRSGGLQPPTPGEVLKLIPDGKRARELLEVLVKNKKVVRLSDDLIFHADAISQVRNTVTAQRGRRFSVPDFKDWMKISRKYAIPLLEHLDRARVTRREGENRVVL
;
A
#
# COMPACT_ATOMS: atom_id res chain seq x y z
N MET A 1 -25.26 -41.70 -8.20
CA MET A 1 -25.34 -40.64 -7.17
C MET A 1 -23.94 -40.41 -6.64
N LEU A 2 -23.47 -39.17 -6.62
CA LEU A 2 -22.25 -38.81 -5.87
C LEU A 2 -22.56 -39.00 -4.38
N SER A 3 -21.75 -39.80 -3.67
CA SER A 3 -21.98 -40.03 -2.25
C SER A 3 -21.53 -38.82 -1.43
N LYS A 4 -22.15 -38.61 -0.27
CA LYS A 4 -21.75 -37.55 0.66
C LYS A 4 -20.26 -37.67 1.04
N ALA A 5 -19.80 -38.89 1.31
CA ALA A 5 -18.40 -39.18 1.63
C ALA A 5 -17.45 -38.81 0.47
N TRP A 6 -17.83 -39.10 -0.78
CA TRP A 6 -17.04 -38.71 -1.95
C TRP A 6 -16.91 -37.19 -2.05
N LEU A 7 -18.00 -36.45 -1.82
CA LEU A 7 -18.01 -35.00 -1.88
C LEU A 7 -17.15 -34.37 -0.77
N GLU A 8 -17.25 -34.89 0.45
CA GLU A 8 -16.45 -34.45 1.60
C GLU A 8 -14.95 -34.66 1.36
N GLU A 9 -14.54 -35.83 0.88
CA GLU A 9 -13.14 -36.13 0.55
C GLU A 9 -12.58 -35.15 -0.51
N ARG A 10 -13.36 -34.81 -1.54
CA ARG A 10 -12.92 -33.86 -2.57
C ARG A 10 -12.84 -32.44 -2.03
N ARG A 11 -13.78 -32.04 -1.18
CA ARG A 11 -13.76 -30.74 -0.51
C ARG A 11 -12.54 -30.58 0.40
N GLU A 12 -12.17 -31.61 1.16
CA GLU A 12 -10.94 -31.61 1.96
C GLU A 12 -9.69 -31.40 1.10
N ARG A 13 -9.58 -32.13 -0.02
CA ARG A 13 -8.46 -31.95 -0.97
C ARG A 13 -8.37 -30.52 -1.50
N VAL A 14 -9.49 -29.88 -1.78
CA VAL A 14 -9.54 -28.47 -2.21
C VAL A 14 -9.08 -27.55 -1.08
N LEU A 15 -9.51 -27.78 0.16
CA LEU A 15 -9.09 -26.98 1.30
C LEU A 15 -7.57 -27.08 1.55
N GLU A 16 -7.02 -28.29 1.58
CA GLU A 16 -5.58 -28.50 1.77
C GLU A 16 -4.76 -27.82 0.68
N TRP A 17 -5.22 -27.94 -0.57
CA TRP A 17 -4.56 -27.28 -1.69
C TRP A 17 -4.63 -25.76 -1.58
N LEU A 18 -5.81 -25.20 -1.24
CA LEU A 18 -5.97 -23.76 -1.05
C LEU A 18 -5.13 -23.24 0.12
N GLN A 19 -4.98 -24.00 1.21
CA GLN A 19 -4.07 -23.63 2.30
C GLN A 19 -2.63 -23.50 1.81
N ARG A 20 -2.15 -24.45 1.00
CA ARG A 20 -0.80 -24.38 0.40
C ARG A 20 -0.68 -23.22 -0.59
N PHE A 21 -1.69 -23.00 -1.43
CA PHE A 21 -1.73 -21.88 -2.37
C PHE A 21 -1.62 -20.54 -1.63
N HIS A 22 -2.44 -20.30 -0.60
CA HIS A 22 -2.38 -19.04 0.16
C HIS A 22 -1.09 -18.88 0.94
N ALA A 23 -0.47 -19.97 1.41
CA ALA A 23 0.86 -19.90 2.04
C ALA A 23 1.95 -19.48 1.05
N GLN A 24 1.87 -19.92 -0.21
CA GLN A 24 2.81 -19.56 -1.27
C GLN A 24 2.51 -18.20 -1.91
N HIS A 25 1.23 -17.79 -1.91
CA HIS A 25 0.75 -16.53 -2.49
C HIS A 25 -0.11 -15.74 -1.48
N PRO A 26 0.46 -15.25 -0.36
CA PRO A 26 -0.32 -14.62 0.72
C PRO A 26 -1.11 -13.38 0.26
N SER A 27 -0.56 -12.64 -0.72
CA SER A 27 -1.12 -11.40 -1.24
C SER A 27 -2.16 -11.62 -2.33
N ALA A 28 -2.30 -12.84 -2.85
CA ALA A 28 -3.31 -13.16 -3.85
C ALA A 28 -4.72 -13.12 -3.21
N PRO A 29 -5.72 -12.53 -3.90
CA PRO A 29 -7.11 -12.53 -3.43
C PRO A 29 -7.72 -13.94 -3.38
N GLY A 30 -7.20 -14.85 -4.21
CA GLY A 30 -7.59 -16.25 -4.30
C GLY A 30 -6.82 -16.94 -5.43
N ALA A 31 -7.03 -18.24 -5.57
CA ALA A 31 -6.49 -19.03 -6.67
C ALA A 31 -7.41 -18.98 -7.89
N PRO A 32 -6.91 -19.09 -9.13
CA PRO A 32 -7.76 -19.31 -10.29
C PRO A 32 -8.61 -20.58 -10.10
N ILE A 33 -9.92 -20.49 -10.37
CA ILE A 33 -10.84 -21.64 -10.25
C ILE A 33 -10.35 -22.84 -11.06
N ALA A 34 -9.79 -22.60 -12.26
CA ALA A 34 -9.23 -23.63 -13.11
C ALA A 34 -8.12 -24.44 -12.42
N SER A 35 -7.27 -23.79 -11.63
CA SER A 35 -6.20 -24.44 -10.85
C SER A 35 -6.75 -25.22 -9.65
N ALA A 36 -7.81 -24.71 -9.01
CA ALA A 36 -8.45 -25.35 -7.87
C ALA A 36 -9.31 -26.59 -8.23
N ARG A 37 -9.48 -26.90 -9.53
CA ARG A 37 -10.20 -28.11 -9.97
C ARG A 37 -9.45 -29.39 -9.62
N LEU A 38 -8.13 -29.36 -9.41
CA LEU A 38 -7.33 -30.53 -9.02
C LEU A 38 -7.54 -31.77 -9.92
N GLY A 39 -7.73 -31.54 -11.22
CA GLY A 39 -7.98 -32.59 -12.21
C GLY A 39 -9.44 -33.02 -12.36
N PHE A 40 -10.40 -32.35 -11.72
CA PHE A 40 -11.82 -32.58 -11.94
C PHE A 40 -12.31 -31.92 -13.24
N GLU A 41 -13.27 -32.58 -13.89
CA GLU A 41 -14.07 -31.97 -14.96
C GLU A 41 -14.82 -30.73 -14.42
N PRO A 42 -15.07 -29.70 -15.24
CA PRO A 42 -15.69 -28.45 -14.81
C PRO A 42 -17.01 -28.62 -14.05
N GLU A 43 -17.87 -29.53 -14.52
CA GLU A 43 -19.19 -29.82 -13.94
C GLU A 43 -19.05 -30.45 -12.55
N ILE A 44 -18.04 -31.30 -12.38
CA ILE A 44 -17.74 -31.95 -11.11
C ILE A 44 -17.14 -30.95 -10.12
N ALA A 45 -16.22 -30.10 -10.58
CA ALA A 45 -15.66 -29.03 -9.76
C ALA A 45 -16.75 -28.06 -9.28
N ALA A 46 -17.71 -27.71 -10.14
CA ALA A 46 -18.84 -26.88 -9.77
C ALA A 46 -19.63 -27.47 -8.60
N ILE A 47 -19.95 -28.78 -8.64
CA ILE A 47 -20.63 -29.49 -7.55
C ILE A 47 -19.79 -29.49 -6.26
N VAL A 48 -18.47 -29.64 -6.36
CA VAL A 48 -17.56 -29.63 -5.20
C VAL A 48 -17.57 -28.27 -4.50
N PHE A 49 -17.57 -27.17 -5.28
CA PHE A 49 -17.51 -25.80 -4.75
C PHE A 49 -18.87 -25.24 -4.34
N GLU A 50 -19.94 -25.72 -4.96
CA GLU A 50 -21.31 -25.25 -4.73
C GLU A 50 -21.70 -25.44 -3.25
N ASN A 51 -22.28 -24.39 -2.64
CA ASN A 51 -22.71 -24.38 -1.24
C ASN A 51 -21.62 -24.79 -0.24
N PHE A 52 -20.33 -24.59 -0.58
CA PHE A 52 -19.23 -24.93 0.30
C PHE A 52 -18.78 -23.71 1.13
N ALA A 53 -19.32 -23.58 2.34
CA ALA A 53 -19.11 -22.42 3.21
C ALA A 53 -17.63 -22.12 3.57
N ALA A 54 -16.73 -23.10 3.45
CA ALA A 54 -15.31 -22.92 3.73
C ALA A 54 -14.54 -22.20 2.62
N VAL A 55 -15.16 -21.99 1.45
CA VAL A 55 -14.56 -21.27 0.32
C VAL A 55 -15.43 -20.09 -0.11
N ARG A 56 -14.82 -19.12 -0.81
CA ARG A 56 -15.50 -18.03 -1.49
C ARG A 56 -15.11 -18.02 -2.95
N LEU A 57 -16.11 -17.86 -3.82
CA LEU A 57 -15.94 -17.63 -5.25
C LEU A 57 -16.15 -16.13 -5.52
N ASP A 58 -15.20 -15.51 -6.20
CA ASP A 58 -15.28 -14.12 -6.64
C ASP A 58 -14.76 -14.02 -8.08
N GLY A 59 -15.69 -13.87 -9.04
CA GLY A 59 -15.37 -13.98 -10.46
C GLY A 59 -14.70 -15.32 -10.81
N GLU A 60 -13.48 -15.25 -11.34
CA GLU A 60 -12.69 -16.44 -11.74
C GLU A 60 -11.75 -16.96 -10.64
N VAL A 61 -11.84 -16.43 -9.43
CA VAL A 61 -11.00 -16.87 -8.30
C VAL A 61 -11.79 -17.56 -7.20
N ILE A 62 -11.12 -18.50 -6.52
CA ILE A 62 -11.59 -19.21 -5.34
C ILE A 62 -10.59 -19.03 -4.20
N SER A 63 -11.08 -18.72 -3.01
CA SER A 63 -10.27 -18.56 -1.80
C SER A 63 -10.89 -19.30 -0.63
N LEU A 64 -10.11 -19.51 0.44
CA LEU A 64 -10.71 -19.91 1.72
C LEU A 64 -11.57 -18.76 2.21
N ALA A 65 -12.73 -19.06 2.79
CA ALA A 65 -13.61 -18.04 3.36
C ALA A 65 -12.92 -17.22 4.47
N THR A 66 -11.95 -17.84 5.14
CA THR A 66 -11.11 -17.23 6.18
C THR A 66 -9.87 -16.51 5.64
N HIS A 67 -9.50 -16.70 4.36
CA HIS A 67 -8.33 -16.05 3.79
C HIS A 67 -8.54 -14.54 3.73
N LYS A 68 -7.56 -13.81 4.24
CA LYS A 68 -7.45 -12.37 4.10
C LYS A 68 -6.13 -12.11 3.40
N PRO A 69 -6.15 -11.60 2.16
CA PRO A 69 -4.94 -11.27 1.45
C PRO A 69 -4.05 -10.38 2.31
N ALA A 70 -2.84 -10.85 2.56
CA ALA A 70 -1.85 -10.18 3.38
C ALA A 70 -0.53 -10.16 2.61
N PHE A 71 0.34 -9.20 2.89
CA PHE A 71 1.66 -9.22 2.27
C PHE A 71 2.41 -10.49 2.68
N SER A 72 3.11 -11.12 1.74
CA SER A 72 4.06 -12.18 2.07
C SER A 72 5.15 -11.63 3.00
N ALA A 73 5.86 -12.50 3.72
CA ALA A 73 6.97 -12.07 4.59
C ALA A 73 8.04 -11.28 3.80
N GLU A 74 8.33 -11.72 2.57
CA GLU A 74 9.23 -11.03 1.65
C GLU A 74 8.68 -9.66 1.24
N GLU A 75 7.41 -9.59 0.80
CA GLU A 75 6.77 -8.33 0.43
C GLU A 75 6.75 -7.33 1.59
N ALA A 76 6.45 -7.81 2.81
CA ALA A 76 6.47 -6.99 4.01
C ALA A 76 7.88 -6.44 4.30
N GLN A 77 8.93 -7.24 4.11
CA GLN A 77 10.31 -6.78 4.23
C GLN A 77 10.67 -5.73 3.16
N LEU A 78 10.27 -5.96 1.91
CA LEU A 78 10.52 -5.01 0.82
C LEU A 78 9.76 -3.69 1.02
N LEU A 79 8.50 -3.73 1.45
CA LEU A 79 7.72 -2.56 1.85
C LEU A 79 8.43 -1.81 2.98
N GLY A 80 8.87 -2.52 4.02
CA GLY A 80 9.61 -1.94 5.15
C GLY A 80 10.91 -1.27 4.71
N LYS A 81 11.62 -1.84 3.73
CA LYS A 81 12.85 -1.27 3.16
C LYS A 81 12.58 0.06 2.44
N ILE A 82 11.54 0.11 1.60
CA ILE A 82 11.13 1.35 0.90
C ILE A 82 10.66 2.40 1.91
N GLU A 83 9.77 2.03 2.83
CA GLU A 83 9.21 2.94 3.84
C GLU A 83 10.33 3.53 4.72
N SER A 84 11.26 2.69 5.17
CA SER A 84 12.40 3.11 6.00
C SER A 84 13.33 4.10 5.27
N ALA A 85 13.54 3.92 3.96
CA ALA A 85 14.35 4.85 3.17
C ALA A 85 13.76 6.27 3.16
N PHE A 86 12.45 6.39 2.94
CA PHE A 86 11.78 7.69 3.02
C PHE A 86 11.73 8.25 4.45
N ARG A 87 11.51 7.38 5.45
CA ARG A 87 11.48 7.80 6.86
C ARG A 87 12.82 8.37 7.30
N SER A 88 13.91 7.69 6.95
CA SER A 88 15.28 8.08 7.31
C SER A 88 15.71 9.38 6.63
N GLY A 89 15.17 9.69 5.44
CA GLY A 89 15.44 10.94 4.74
C GLY A 89 14.76 12.17 5.35
N GLY A 90 13.77 12.01 6.23
CA GLY A 90 13.12 13.12 6.94
C GLY A 90 12.59 14.20 6.00
N LEU A 91 13.02 15.46 6.20
CA LEU A 91 12.63 16.60 5.35
C LEU A 91 13.51 16.79 4.10
N GLN A 92 14.45 15.89 3.87
CA GLN A 92 15.30 15.84 2.68
C GLN A 92 15.29 14.42 2.11
N PRO A 93 14.09 13.91 1.72
CA PRO A 93 13.93 12.52 1.35
C PRO A 93 14.75 12.17 0.09
N PRO A 94 15.17 10.90 -0.06
CA PRO A 94 15.70 10.41 -1.33
C PRO A 94 14.64 10.54 -2.44
N THR A 95 15.09 10.60 -3.69
CA THR A 95 14.20 10.55 -4.85
C THR A 95 13.54 9.17 -4.97
N PRO A 96 12.33 9.07 -5.55
CA PRO A 96 11.71 7.78 -5.82
C PRO A 96 12.62 6.85 -6.64
N GLY A 97 13.34 7.40 -7.63
CA GLY A 97 14.29 6.63 -8.44
C GLY A 97 15.44 6.01 -7.63
N GLU A 98 15.97 6.69 -6.62
CA GLU A 98 16.99 6.14 -5.72
C GLU A 98 16.43 5.01 -4.85
N VAL A 99 15.22 5.19 -4.33
CA VAL A 99 14.58 4.17 -3.47
C VAL A 99 14.18 2.93 -4.28
N LEU A 100 13.69 3.09 -5.50
CA LEU A 100 13.31 1.97 -6.36
C LEU A 100 14.50 1.07 -6.73
N LYS A 101 15.73 1.62 -6.78
CA LYS A 101 16.97 0.85 -7.01
C LYS A 101 17.33 -0.09 -5.85
N LEU A 102 16.70 0.04 -4.68
CA LEU A 102 16.90 -0.86 -3.54
C LEU A 102 16.36 -2.27 -3.79
N ILE A 103 15.55 -2.45 -4.84
CA ILE A 103 14.91 -3.70 -5.22
C ILE A 103 15.26 -3.98 -6.69
N PRO A 104 15.85 -5.16 -7.02
CA PRO A 104 16.28 -5.46 -8.38
C PRO A 104 15.14 -5.47 -9.41
N ASP A 105 13.97 -6.02 -9.03
CA ASP A 105 12.78 -5.98 -9.88
C ASP A 105 12.14 -4.59 -9.81
N GLY A 106 12.42 -3.77 -10.83
CA GLY A 106 11.91 -2.41 -10.91
C GLY A 106 10.39 -2.32 -11.12
N LYS A 107 9.74 -3.33 -11.72
CA LYS A 107 8.26 -3.34 -11.82
C LYS A 107 7.69 -3.56 -10.43
N ARG A 108 8.22 -4.56 -9.72
CA ARG A 108 7.82 -4.87 -8.35
C ARG A 108 8.06 -3.72 -7.39
N ALA A 109 9.21 -3.05 -7.49
CA ALA A 109 9.53 -1.90 -6.66
C ALA A 109 8.48 -0.78 -6.79
N ARG A 110 8.01 -0.51 -8.03
CA ARG A 110 6.98 0.49 -8.30
C ARG A 110 5.64 0.08 -7.70
N GLU A 111 5.23 -1.17 -7.87
CA GLU A 111 3.99 -1.69 -7.29
C GLU A 111 3.99 -1.54 -5.76
N LEU A 112 5.10 -1.89 -5.09
CA LEU A 112 5.22 -1.76 -3.64
C LEU A 112 5.24 -0.29 -3.17
N LEU A 113 5.86 0.61 -3.94
CA LEU A 113 5.79 2.05 -3.65
C LEU A 113 4.36 2.57 -3.73
N GLU A 114 3.59 2.19 -4.77
CA GLU A 114 2.20 2.60 -4.91
C GLU A 114 1.32 2.04 -3.78
N VAL A 115 1.61 0.83 -3.28
CA VAL A 115 0.98 0.29 -2.07
C VAL A 115 1.21 1.22 -0.87
N LEU A 116 2.43 1.70 -0.64
CA LEU A 116 2.73 2.61 0.46
C LEU A 116 2.04 3.98 0.31
N VAL A 117 1.94 4.50 -0.92
CA VAL A 117 1.22 5.74 -1.23
C VAL A 117 -0.28 5.56 -0.94
N LYS A 118 -0.88 4.47 -1.45
CA LYS A 118 -2.30 4.14 -1.23
C LYS A 118 -2.62 3.98 0.25
N ASN A 119 -1.72 3.35 1.00
CA ASN A 119 -1.84 3.15 2.45
C ASN A 119 -1.43 4.39 3.28
N LYS A 120 -1.10 5.51 2.62
CA LYS A 120 -0.71 6.79 3.25
C LYS A 120 0.49 6.66 4.20
N LYS A 121 1.36 5.66 4.01
CA LYS A 121 2.64 5.53 4.72
C LYS A 121 3.66 6.56 4.21
N VAL A 122 3.57 6.85 2.92
CA VAL A 122 4.30 7.93 2.27
C VAL A 122 3.32 8.83 1.52
N VAL A 123 3.70 10.08 1.31
CA VAL A 123 2.88 11.12 0.67
C VAL A 123 3.66 11.67 -0.52
N ARG A 124 3.10 11.46 -1.72
CA ARG A 124 3.63 12.04 -2.96
C ARG A 124 3.21 13.50 -3.06
N LEU A 125 4.18 14.41 -3.12
CA LEU A 125 3.93 15.84 -3.34
C LEU A 125 4.13 16.22 -4.81
N SER A 126 5.05 15.54 -5.50
CA SER A 126 5.26 15.56 -6.95
C SER A 126 5.88 14.24 -7.41
N ASP A 127 6.06 14.05 -8.71
CA ASP A 127 6.62 12.81 -9.27
C ASP A 127 8.01 12.48 -8.72
N ASP A 128 8.82 13.49 -8.45
CA ASP A 128 10.18 13.36 -7.92
C ASP A 128 10.29 13.54 -6.40
N LEU A 129 9.17 13.74 -5.70
CA LEU A 129 9.19 14.08 -4.29
C LEU A 129 8.11 13.36 -3.48
N ILE A 130 8.57 12.39 -2.70
CA ILE A 130 7.76 11.59 -1.78
C ILE A 130 8.36 11.75 -0.38
N PHE A 131 7.52 12.07 0.60
CA PHE A 131 7.90 12.15 2.01
C PHE A 131 7.26 11.00 2.79
N HIS A 132 7.90 10.56 3.86
CA HIS A 132 7.23 9.73 4.85
C HIS A 132 6.11 10.53 5.55
N ALA A 133 5.02 9.85 5.92
CA ALA A 133 3.89 10.49 6.59
C ALA A 133 4.26 11.18 7.91
N ASP A 134 5.23 10.62 8.65
CA ASP A 134 5.74 11.23 9.89
C ASP A 134 6.37 12.61 9.63
N ALA A 135 7.15 12.75 8.56
CA ALA A 135 7.78 14.02 8.19
C ALA A 135 6.74 15.08 7.83
N ILE A 136 5.70 14.70 7.06
CA ILE A 136 4.56 15.58 6.77
C ILE A 136 3.83 15.99 8.05
N SER A 137 3.62 15.03 8.96
CA SER A 137 2.95 15.29 10.24
C SER A 137 3.75 16.24 11.11
N GLN A 138 5.07 16.08 11.17
CA GLN A 138 5.97 16.99 11.89
C GLN A 138 5.89 18.42 11.35
N VAL A 139 5.96 18.59 10.02
CA VAL A 139 5.82 19.90 9.36
C VAL A 139 4.47 20.51 9.70
N ARG A 140 3.38 19.75 9.54
CA ARG A 140 2.03 20.22 9.84
C ARG A 140 1.92 20.70 11.27
N ASN A 141 2.35 19.89 12.24
CA ASN A 141 2.25 20.22 13.66
C ASN A 141 3.03 21.50 13.99
N THR A 142 4.24 21.65 13.43
CA THR A 142 5.08 22.83 13.63
C THR A 142 4.42 24.10 13.08
N VAL A 143 3.78 24.00 11.90
CA VAL A 143 3.07 25.13 11.29
C VAL A 143 1.79 25.46 12.05
N THR A 144 0.98 24.47 12.42
CA THR A 144 -0.29 24.70 13.16
C THR A 144 -0.08 25.31 14.53
N ALA A 145 1.09 25.09 15.15
CA ALA A 145 1.46 25.75 16.41
C ALA A 145 1.64 27.27 16.28
N GLN A 146 1.71 27.79 15.05
CA GLN A 146 1.90 29.22 14.72
C GLN A 146 0.60 29.86 14.18
N ARG A 147 -0.57 29.41 14.65
CA ARG A 147 -1.88 29.86 14.15
C ARG A 147 -2.01 31.39 14.09
N GLY A 148 -2.52 31.91 12.97
CA GLY A 148 -2.65 33.35 12.70
C GLY A 148 -1.36 34.04 12.25
N ARG A 149 -0.19 33.38 12.35
CA ARG A 149 1.08 33.97 11.90
C ARG A 149 1.12 34.12 10.40
N ARG A 150 1.56 35.29 9.94
CA ARG A 150 1.93 35.55 8.55
C ARG A 150 3.41 35.24 8.36
N PHE A 151 3.76 34.54 7.29
CA PHE A 151 5.14 34.17 7.00
C PHE A 151 5.41 34.08 5.49
N SER A 152 6.67 34.29 5.12
CA SER A 152 7.17 34.19 3.75
C SER A 152 7.80 32.82 3.48
N VAL A 153 8.11 32.51 2.22
CA VAL A 153 8.83 31.27 1.88
C VAL A 153 10.22 31.20 2.56
N PRO A 154 11.03 32.27 2.61
CA PRO A 154 12.26 32.29 3.41
C PRO A 154 12.05 31.92 4.89
N ASP A 155 11.03 32.50 5.54
CA ASP A 155 10.74 32.18 6.96
C ASP A 155 10.49 30.68 7.15
N PHE A 156 9.68 30.08 6.27
CA PHE A 156 9.39 28.64 6.34
C PHE A 156 10.65 27.78 6.13
N LYS A 157 11.53 28.17 5.19
CA LYS A 157 12.82 27.48 4.99
C LYS A 157 13.67 27.54 6.26
N ASP A 158 13.68 28.66 6.96
CA ASP A 158 14.46 28.85 8.17
C ASP A 158 13.88 28.09 9.36
N TRP A 159 12.56 27.92 9.42
CA TRP A 159 11.89 27.10 10.45
C TRP A 159 12.17 25.61 10.24
N MET A 160 12.06 25.14 9.01
CA MET A 160 12.21 23.72 8.67
C MET A 160 13.66 23.30 8.40
N LYS A 161 14.58 24.28 8.27
CA LYS A 161 15.99 24.07 7.87
C LYS A 161 16.12 23.27 6.56
N ILE A 162 15.35 23.66 5.55
CA ILE A 162 15.32 23.00 4.22
C ILE A 162 15.56 23.94 3.06
N SER A 163 15.96 23.36 1.93
CA SER A 163 16.12 24.08 0.67
C SER A 163 14.77 24.41 0.02
N ARG A 164 14.79 25.32 -0.98
CA ARG A 164 13.59 25.71 -1.74
C ARG A 164 12.93 24.54 -2.47
N LYS A 165 13.73 23.57 -2.92
CA LYS A 165 13.28 22.33 -3.59
C LYS A 165 12.21 21.61 -2.76
N TYR A 166 12.37 21.59 -1.44
CA TYR A 166 11.45 20.92 -0.52
C TYR A 166 10.37 21.86 0.03
N ALA A 167 10.73 23.14 0.25
CA ALA A 167 9.84 24.10 0.87
C ALA A 167 8.56 24.38 0.05
N ILE A 168 8.68 24.62 -1.26
CA ILE A 168 7.53 24.99 -2.09
C ILE A 168 6.50 23.84 -2.17
N PRO A 169 6.87 22.58 -2.49
CA PRO A 169 5.91 21.48 -2.51
C PRO A 169 5.22 21.23 -1.16
N LEU A 170 5.96 21.37 -0.04
CA LEU A 170 5.37 21.26 1.29
C LEU A 170 4.35 22.36 1.56
N LEU A 171 4.65 23.60 1.20
CA LEU A 171 3.72 24.72 1.37
C LEU A 171 2.47 24.54 0.50
N GLU A 172 2.62 24.12 -0.76
CA GLU A 172 1.49 23.80 -1.62
C GLU A 172 0.62 22.66 -1.06
N HIS A 173 1.26 21.66 -0.45
CA HIS A 173 0.54 20.59 0.25
C HIS A 173 -0.25 21.12 1.46
N LEU A 174 0.36 21.98 2.29
CA LEU A 174 -0.31 22.60 3.43
C LEU A 174 -1.46 23.53 3.01
N ASP A 175 -1.29 24.25 1.90
CA ASP A 175 -2.35 25.08 1.30
C ASP A 175 -3.54 24.22 0.86
N ARG A 176 -3.28 23.10 0.15
CA ARG A 176 -4.34 22.13 -0.25
C ARG A 176 -5.02 21.50 0.96
N ALA A 177 -4.27 21.25 2.03
CA ALA A 177 -4.77 20.70 3.28
C ALA A 177 -5.49 21.73 4.16
N ARG A 178 -5.62 22.99 3.73
CA ARG A 178 -6.19 24.12 4.50
C ARG A 178 -5.51 24.32 5.85
N VAL A 179 -4.20 24.07 5.93
CA VAL A 179 -3.36 24.42 7.08
C VAL A 179 -2.81 25.83 6.93
N THR A 180 -2.52 26.23 5.70
CA THR A 180 -2.08 27.57 5.33
C THR A 180 -2.92 28.13 4.20
N ARG A 181 -2.86 29.45 4.01
CA ARG A 181 -3.48 30.13 2.87
C ARG A 181 -2.51 31.17 2.31
N ARG A 182 -2.31 31.14 0.99
CA ARG A 182 -1.47 32.12 0.28
C ARG A 182 -2.15 33.49 0.20
N GLU A 183 -1.40 34.53 0.53
CA GLU A 183 -1.77 35.94 0.47
C GLU A 183 -0.64 36.75 -0.17
N GLY A 184 -0.67 36.85 -1.50
CA GLY A 184 0.41 37.43 -2.29
C GLY A 184 1.71 36.63 -2.16
N GLU A 185 2.77 37.30 -1.69
CA GLU A 185 4.10 36.71 -1.44
C GLU A 185 4.21 35.99 -0.08
N ASN A 186 3.16 36.08 0.75
CA ASN A 186 3.12 35.49 2.08
C ASN A 186 2.08 34.38 2.18
N ARG A 187 2.07 33.71 3.33
CA ARG A 187 1.01 32.81 3.78
C ARG A 187 0.57 33.16 5.19
N VAL A 188 -0.68 32.86 5.50
CA VAL A 188 -1.21 32.87 6.87
C VAL A 188 -1.49 31.44 7.31
N VAL A 189 -1.20 31.12 8.57
CA VAL A 189 -1.60 29.85 9.20
C VAL A 189 -3.06 29.96 9.64
N LEU A 190 -3.91 29.02 9.21
CA LEU A 190 -5.37 29.00 9.43
C LEU A 190 -5.77 28.48 10.83
#